data_AF-A0A2W7KLE4-F1
#
_entry.id   AF-A0A2W7KLE4-F1
#
_cell.length_a   1.000
_cell.length_b   1.000
_cell.length_c   1.000
_cell.angle_alpha   90.00
_cell.angle_beta   90.00
_cell.angle_gamma   90.00
#
_symmetry.space_group_name_H-M   'P 1'
#
loop_
_entity.id
_entity.type
_entity.pdbx_description
1 polymer ?
#
loop_
_entity_poly.entity_id
_entity_poly.type
_entity_poly.pdbx_seq_one_letter_code
_entity_poly.pdbx_strand_id
1 'polypeptide(L)'
;MSNIPSSSLQQFLDDEVTAVAREHLLEKALAARLNRVVEPYSGNAYHVAFEEDTVVIEHYYIEGWPAVHLPLQDFIKALESFAGKA
;
A
#
# COMPACT_ATOMS: atom_id res chain seq x y z
N MET A 1 -15.25 10.34 -9.82
CA MET A 1 -14.87 10.49 -8.39
C MET A 1 -14.75 9.09 -7.82
N SER A 2 -13.55 8.54 -7.80
CA SER A 2 -13.31 7.21 -7.23
C SER A 2 -13.24 7.37 -5.72
N ASN A 3 -14.33 7.02 -5.03
CA ASN A 3 -14.32 6.86 -3.58
C ASN A 3 -13.45 5.64 -3.28
N ILE A 4 -12.17 5.88 -2.99
CA ILE A 4 -11.37 4.88 -2.27
C ILE A 4 -12.13 4.62 -0.97
N PRO A 5 -12.47 3.37 -0.60
CA PRO A 5 -13.00 3.09 0.72
C PRO A 5 -11.90 3.46 1.74
N SER A 6 -11.97 4.69 2.25
CA SER A 6 -10.97 5.29 3.14
C SER A 6 -10.73 4.42 4.38
N SER A 7 -11.70 3.59 4.75
CA SER A 7 -11.59 2.61 5.84
C SER A 7 -10.57 1.51 5.56
N SER A 8 -10.50 0.97 4.34
CA SER A 8 -9.65 -0.20 4.04
C SER A 8 -8.18 0.20 3.86
N LEU A 9 -7.92 1.37 3.25
CA LEU A 9 -6.56 1.92 3.21
C LEU A 9 -6.05 2.25 4.61
N GLN A 10 -6.89 2.89 5.43
CA GLN A 10 -6.53 3.21 6.81
C GLN A 10 -6.29 1.94 7.63
N GLN A 11 -7.14 0.92 7.47
CA GLN A 11 -6.95 -0.37 8.11
C GLN A 11 -5.61 -1.02 7.72
N PHE A 12 -5.23 -0.99 6.44
CA PHE A 12 -3.91 -1.46 6.01
C PHE A 12 -2.77 -0.69 6.69
N LEU A 13 -2.85 0.66 6.70
CA LEU A 13 -1.84 1.51 7.33
C LEU A 13 -1.69 1.18 8.81
N ASP A 14 -2.81 1.00 9.51
CA ASP A 14 -2.79 0.67 10.92
C ASP A 14 -2.27 -0.75 11.17
N ASP A 15 -2.73 -1.75 10.41
CA ASP A 15 -2.43 -3.16 10.70
C ASP A 15 -1.01 -3.58 10.29
N GLU A 16 -0.49 -3.08 9.17
CA GLU A 16 0.73 -3.59 8.54
C GLU A 16 1.91 -2.60 8.57
N VAL A 17 1.63 -1.29 8.56
CA VAL A 17 2.69 -0.30 8.33
C VAL A 17 3.44 0.06 9.61
N THR A 18 4.43 -0.76 9.94
CA THR A 18 5.50 -0.41 10.89
C THR A 18 6.51 0.56 10.27
N ALA A 19 7.44 1.13 11.07
CA ALA A 19 8.51 1.99 10.54
C ALA A 19 9.34 1.30 9.44
N VAL A 20 9.70 0.03 9.65
CA VAL A 20 10.48 -0.77 8.68
C VAL A 20 9.63 -1.10 7.44
N ALA A 21 8.37 -1.52 7.64
CA ALA A 21 7.47 -1.80 6.52
C ALA A 21 7.23 -0.55 5.68
N ARG A 22 7.08 0.62 6.32
CA ARG A 22 6.92 1.92 5.66
C ARG A 22 8.12 2.24 4.77
N GLU A 23 9.34 2.07 5.27
CA GLU A 23 10.55 2.31 4.49
C GLU A 23 10.63 1.38 3.26
N HIS A 24 10.36 0.09 3.44
CA HIS A 24 10.36 -0.88 2.34
C HIS A 24 9.27 -0.57 1.29
N LEU A 25 8.07 -0.21 1.74
CA LEU A 25 6.95 0.15 0.86
C LEU A 25 7.25 1.44 0.08
N LEU A 26 7.86 2.44 0.73
CA LEU A 26 8.28 3.68 0.07
C LEU A 26 9.36 3.42 -0.98
N GLU A 27 10.38 2.62 -0.64
CA GLU A 27 11.44 2.25 -1.59
C GLU A 27 10.85 1.59 -2.85
N LYS A 28 9.95 0.62 -2.66
CA LYS A 28 9.26 -0.08 -3.75
C LYS A 28 8.38 0.87 -4.56
N ALA A 29 7.59 1.71 -3.91
CA ALA A 29 6.72 2.67 -4.58
C ALA A 29 7.51 3.68 -5.43
N LEU A 30 8.64 4.16 -4.92
CA LEU A 30 9.54 5.07 -5.65
C LEU A 30 10.22 4.36 -6.82
N ALA A 31 10.62 3.09 -6.67
CA ALA A 31 11.17 2.30 -7.77
C ALA A 31 10.12 2.09 -8.88
N ALA A 32 8.88 1.75 -8.53
CA ALA A 32 7.78 1.60 -9.46
C ALA A 32 7.51 2.90 -10.23
N ARG A 33 7.54 4.06 -9.54
CA ARG A 33 7.38 5.38 -10.15
C ARG A 33 8.45 5.70 -11.21
N LEU A 34 9.62 5.10 -11.07
CA LEU A 34 10.72 5.22 -12.04
C LEU A 34 10.62 4.16 -13.17
N ASN A 35 9.45 3.54 -13.35
CA ASN A 35 9.20 2.46 -14.31
C ASN A 35 10.13 1.25 -14.14
N ARG A 36 10.57 0.97 -12.90
CA ARG A 36 11.30 -0.26 -12.61
C ARG A 36 10.29 -1.37 -12.33
N VAL A 37 10.63 -2.59 -12.74
CA VAL A 37 9.89 -3.78 -12.32
C VAL A 37 10.15 -3.98 -10.83
N VAL A 38 9.07 -4.04 -10.04
CA VAL A 38 9.12 -4.19 -8.59
C VAL A 38 8.29 -5.40 -8.20
N GLU A 39 8.91 -6.34 -7.49
CA GLU A 39 8.19 -7.46 -6.91
C GLU A 39 7.17 -6.97 -5.88
N PRO A 40 5.97 -7.58 -5.82
CA PRO A 40 4.98 -7.25 -4.80
C PRO A 40 5.56 -7.30 -3.38
N TYR A 41 5.05 -6.43 -2.52
CA TYR A 41 5.32 -6.53 -1.09
C TYR A 41 4.30 -7.49 -0.48
N SER A 42 4.80 -8.50 0.24
CA SER A 42 3.97 -9.41 1.03
C SER A 42 4.28 -9.17 2.50
N GLY A 43 3.31 -8.60 3.19
CA GLY A 43 3.32 -8.39 4.63
C GLY A 43 2.78 -9.61 5.38
N ASN A 44 2.41 -9.38 6.64
CA ASN A 44 1.81 -10.40 7.49
C ASN A 44 0.42 -10.82 6.99
N ALA A 45 -0.46 -9.84 6.79
CA ALA A 45 -1.84 -10.08 6.36
C ALA A 45 -2.17 -9.50 4.98
N TYR A 46 -1.29 -8.66 4.45
CA TYR A 46 -1.56 -7.89 3.24
C TYR A 46 -0.59 -8.22 2.10
N HIS A 47 -1.13 -8.18 0.88
CA HIS A 47 -0.39 -8.15 -0.37
C HIS A 47 -0.46 -6.74 -0.95
N VAL A 48 0.67 -6.22 -1.44
CA VAL A 48 0.72 -4.92 -2.13
C VAL A 48 1.44 -5.09 -3.46
N ALA A 49 0.69 -4.96 -4.55
CA ALA A 49 1.19 -4.98 -5.92
C ALA A 49 1.34 -3.55 -6.45
N PHE A 50 2.40 -3.35 -7.24
CA PHE A 50 2.70 -2.07 -7.89
C PHE A 50 2.53 -2.25 -9.41
N GLU A 51 1.46 -1.70 -9.94
CA GLU A 51 1.17 -1.64 -11.38
C GLU A 51 1.47 -0.22 -11.87
N GLU A 52 1.90 -0.03 -13.13
CA GLU A 52 2.38 1.23 -13.74
C GLU A 52 2.19 2.50 -12.89
N ASP A 53 0.94 2.98 -12.76
CA ASP A 53 0.58 4.16 -11.95
C ASP A 53 -0.42 3.84 -10.80
N THR A 54 -0.67 2.57 -10.50
CA THR A 54 -1.67 2.11 -9.51
C THR A 54 -1.05 1.15 -8.51
N VAL A 55 -1.44 1.30 -7.24
CA VAL A 55 -1.15 0.32 -6.19
C VAL A 55 -2.42 -0.46 -5.90
N VAL A 56 -2.28 -1.78 -5.82
CA VAL A 56 -3.34 -2.69 -5.41
C VAL A 56 -2.96 -3.31 -4.08
N ILE A 57 -3.83 -3.17 -3.09
CA ILE A 57 -3.67 -3.75 -1.76
C ILE A 57 -4.77 -4.78 -1.57
N GLU A 58 -4.40 -5.98 -1.13
CA GLU A 58 -5.32 -7.08 -0.85
C GLU A 58 -5.04 -7.65 0.54
N HIS A 59 -6.06 -8.26 1.15
CA HIS A 59 -5.93 -8.91 2.45
C HIS A 59 -6.04 -10.43 2.27
N TYR A 60 -5.04 -11.20 2.69
CA TYR A 60 -4.96 -12.64 2.45
C TYR A 60 -6.04 -13.46 3.19
N TYR A 61 -6.33 -13.09 4.44
CA TYR A 61 -7.14 -13.93 5.32
C TYR A 61 -8.62 -13.57 5.44
N ILE A 62 -9.06 -12.45 4.85
CA ILE A 62 -10.43 -11.97 4.96
C ILE A 62 -11.08 -12.08 3.59
N GLU A 63 -11.91 -13.11 3.44
CA GLU A 63 -12.70 -13.30 2.23
C GLU A 63 -13.69 -12.13 2.06
N GLY A 64 -13.72 -11.54 0.86
CA GLY A 64 -14.56 -10.38 0.57
C GLY A 64 -14.03 -9.06 1.12
N TRP A 65 -12.81 -9.01 1.66
CA TRP A 65 -12.17 -7.74 1.97
C TRP A 65 -11.98 -6.94 0.68
N PRO A 66 -12.46 -5.68 0.62
CA PRO A 66 -12.43 -4.93 -0.63
C PRO A 66 -11.00 -4.51 -0.96
N ALA A 67 -10.46 -5.02 -2.07
CA ALA A 67 -9.17 -4.62 -2.58
C ALA A 67 -9.10 -3.09 -2.72
N VAL A 68 -8.00 -2.50 -2.24
CA VAL A 68 -7.79 -1.06 -2.33
C VAL A 68 -6.98 -0.77 -3.57
N HIS A 69 -7.57 -0.01 -4.48
CA HIS A 69 -6.92 0.47 -5.68
C HIS A 69 -6.74 1.97 -5.54
N LEU A 70 -5.50 2.44 -5.61
CA LEU A 70 -5.20 3.86 -5.50
C LEU A 70 -4.03 4.27 -6.39
N PRO A 71 -3.98 5.53 -6.85
CA PRO A 71 -2.84 6.01 -7.60
C PRO A 71 -1.54 5.86 -6.81
N LEU A 72 -0.47 5.46 -7.47
CA LEU A 72 0.85 5.27 -6.86
C LEU A 72 1.32 6.52 -6.10
N GLN A 73 1.06 7.70 -6.65
CA GLN A 73 1.40 8.97 -6.01
C GLN A 73 0.62 9.21 -4.71
N ASP A 74 -0.63 8.74 -4.62
CA ASP A 74 -1.45 8.90 -3.42
C ASP A 74 -1.04 7.87 -2.35
N PHE A 75 -0.64 6.68 -2.77
CA PHE A 75 -0.04 5.68 -1.87
C PHE A 75 1.25 6.21 -1.22
N ILE A 76 2.16 6.80 -2.02
CA ILE A 76 3.40 7.42 -1.50
C ILE A 76 3.06 8.50 -0.45
N LYS A 77 2.14 9.41 -0.76
CA LYS A 77 1.72 10.47 0.17
C LYS A 77 1.13 9.91 1.46
N ALA A 78 0.32 8.85 1.36
CA ALA A 78 -0.27 8.20 2.52
C ALA A 78 0.82 7.60 3.43
N LEU A 79 1.82 6.95 2.86
CA LEU A 79 2.97 6.41 3.61
C LEU A 79 3.81 7.52 4.24
N GLU A 80 4.12 8.60 3.52
CA GLU A 80 4.90 9.73 4.03
C GLU A 80 4.18 10.47 5.18
N SER A 81 2.85 10.57 5.09
CA SER A 81 2.03 11.22 6.12
C SER A 81 1.76 10.31 7.32
N PHE A 82 2.02 9.01 7.20
CA PHE A 82 1.75 8.04 8.26
C PHE A 82 2.86 8.11 9.32
N ALA A 83 2.48 8.59 10.51
CA ALA A 83 3.40 8.75 11.64
C ALA A 83 3.97 7.42 12.18
N GLY A 84 3.45 6.27 11.75
CA GLY A 84 3.87 4.96 12.25
C GLY A 84 3.19 4.62 13.59
N LYS A 85 3.05 3.33 13.88
CA LYS A 85 2.90 2.88 15.27
C LYS A 85 4.28 2.91 15.93
N ALA A 86 4.37 3.55 17.10
CA ALA A 86 5.59 3.63 17.91
C ALA A 86 6.01 2.24 18.44
#